data_AF-F0GEX2-F1
#
_entry.id   AF-F0GEX2-F1
#
_cell.length_a   1.000
_cell.length_b   1.000
_cell.length_c   1.000
_cell.angle_alpha   90.00
_cell.angle_beta   90.00
_cell.angle_gamma   90.00
#
_symmetry.space_group_name_H-M   'P 1'
#
loop_
_entity.id
_entity.type
_entity.pdbx_description
1 polymer ?
#
loop_
_entity_poly.entity_id
_entity_poly.type
_entity_poly.pdbx_seq_one_letter_code
_entity_poly.pdbx_strand_id
1 'polypeptide(L)'
;PDDTHRTSRPAAFASARKPPDLTPRPQPFNYDTPHMQTASVTHEELEGARALAKARWCAQISEWGCVEQNASRALAIDPKNSESRALLGQAIRNRL
;
A
#
# COMPACT_ATOMS: atom_id res chain seq x y z
N PRO A 1 -10.67 -19.17 44.57
CA PRO A 1 -12.13 -19.08 44.38
C PRO A 1 -12.57 -17.61 44.32
N ASP A 2 -13.26 -17.10 43.35
CA ASP A 2 -13.72 -17.49 42.02
C ASP A 2 -14.20 -16.13 41.43
N ASP A 3 -14.72 -16.15 40.21
CA ASP A 3 -15.63 -15.14 39.67
C ASP A 3 -15.06 -13.87 39.01
N THR A 4 -14.74 -14.08 37.74
CA THR A 4 -15.42 -13.48 36.56
C THR A 4 -16.44 -12.35 36.74
N HIS A 5 -16.57 -11.61 35.63
CA HIS A 5 -17.67 -10.74 35.18
C HIS A 5 -17.31 -9.24 35.16
N ARG A 6 -17.14 -8.68 33.95
CA ARG A 6 -18.19 -7.90 33.25
C ARG A 6 -18.22 -6.48 33.86
N THR A 7 -18.10 -5.39 33.14
CA THR A 7 -19.15 -4.90 32.22
C THR A 7 -18.66 -3.61 31.57
N SER A 8 -19.07 -3.40 30.34
CA SER A 8 -18.89 -2.17 29.56
C SER A 8 -19.83 -1.03 29.99
N ARG A 9 -19.32 0.22 29.87
CA ARG A 9 -20.01 1.49 29.48
C ARG A 9 -21.05 2.10 30.46
N PRO A 10 -21.44 3.40 30.33
CA PRO A 10 -21.03 4.45 29.38
C PRO A 10 -20.64 5.81 30.01
N ALA A 11 -19.77 6.59 29.36
CA ALA A 11 -19.75 8.04 29.53
C ALA A 11 -20.81 8.65 28.60
N ALA A 12 -21.77 9.36 29.20
CA ALA A 12 -22.81 10.10 28.53
C ALA A 12 -22.19 11.20 27.66
N PHE A 13 -22.37 11.09 26.34
CA PHE A 13 -22.18 12.23 25.45
C PHE A 13 -23.53 12.68 24.92
N ALA A 14 -23.73 13.97 25.10
CA ALA A 14 -24.96 14.69 24.95
C ALA A 14 -25.57 14.52 23.56
N SER A 15 -26.90 14.43 23.57
CA SER A 15 -27.77 14.56 22.43
C SER A 15 -27.50 15.90 21.73
N ALA A 16 -26.93 15.86 20.53
CA ALA A 16 -26.78 17.01 19.65
C ALA A 16 -27.58 16.77 18.37
N ARG A 17 -28.81 17.28 18.41
CA ARG A 17 -29.67 17.79 17.33
C ARG A 17 -29.31 17.36 15.89
N LYS A 18 -30.27 16.64 15.31
CA LYS A 18 -30.43 16.33 13.87
C LYS A 18 -30.23 17.59 13.00
N PRO A 19 -29.31 17.58 12.02
CA PRO A 19 -29.27 18.61 10.98
C PRO A 19 -30.53 18.50 10.11
N PRO A 20 -31.11 19.63 9.64
CA PRO A 20 -32.23 19.59 8.71
C PRO A 20 -31.82 18.91 7.41
N ASP A 21 -32.76 18.14 6.87
CA ASP A 21 -32.72 17.48 5.58
C ASP A 21 -32.56 18.52 4.46
N LEU A 22 -31.31 18.79 4.09
CA LEU A 22 -30.99 19.52 2.87
C LEU A 22 -30.97 18.50 1.74
N THR A 23 -32.12 18.26 1.13
CA THR A 23 -32.21 17.61 -0.16
C THR A 23 -31.44 18.46 -1.18
N PRO A 24 -30.30 17.99 -1.72
CA PRO A 24 -29.60 18.75 -2.75
C PRO A 24 -30.38 18.56 -4.04
N ARG A 25 -31.03 19.63 -4.52
CA ARG A 25 -31.53 19.70 -5.89
C ARG A 25 -30.34 19.39 -6.82
N PRO A 26 -30.39 18.37 -7.69
CA PRO A 26 -29.31 18.11 -8.63
C PRO A 26 -29.28 19.27 -9.64
N GLN A 27 -28.38 20.21 -9.41
CA GLN A 27 -27.97 21.17 -10.41
C GLN A 27 -27.23 20.36 -11.50
N PRO A 28 -27.56 20.50 -12.79
CA PRO A 28 -26.73 19.93 -13.85
C PRO A 28 -25.43 20.72 -13.88
N PHE A 29 -24.46 20.30 -13.08
CA PHE A 29 -23.10 20.81 -13.14
C PHE A 29 -22.46 20.26 -14.42
N ASN A 30 -22.57 21.05 -15.50
CA ASN A 30 -21.74 20.89 -16.69
C ASN A 30 -20.31 21.30 -16.33
N TYR A 31 -19.58 20.41 -15.69
CA TYR A 31 -18.13 20.51 -15.61
C TYR A 31 -17.55 19.79 -16.83
N ASP A 32 -17.22 20.55 -17.87
CA ASP A 32 -16.13 20.21 -18.79
C ASP A 32 -14.81 20.26 -18.01
N THR A 33 -14.67 19.32 -17.07
CA THR A 33 -13.39 19.02 -16.44
C THR A 33 -12.72 17.98 -17.32
N PRO A 34 -11.53 18.25 -17.89
CA PRO A 34 -10.77 17.19 -18.52
C PRO A 34 -10.53 16.14 -17.44
N HIS A 35 -11.21 15.00 -17.54
CA HIS A 35 -10.97 13.86 -16.67
C HIS A 35 -9.47 13.56 -16.75
N MET A 36 -8.72 13.91 -15.70
CA MET A 36 -7.34 13.47 -15.58
C MET A 36 -7.38 11.95 -15.56
N GLN A 37 -6.94 11.34 -16.65
CA GLN A 37 -6.81 9.89 -16.74
C GLN A 37 -5.75 9.46 -15.74
N THR A 38 -6.20 9.01 -14.58
CA THR A 38 -5.33 8.34 -13.62
C THR A 38 -4.80 7.09 -14.29
N ALA A 39 -3.48 6.95 -14.40
CA ALA A 39 -2.88 5.73 -14.91
C ALA A 39 -3.38 4.55 -14.07
N SER A 40 -4.04 3.59 -14.73
CA SER A 40 -4.47 2.35 -14.09
C SER A 40 -3.24 1.49 -13.83
N VAL A 41 -3.05 1.08 -12.58
CA VAL A 41 -1.96 0.19 -12.17
C VAL A 41 -2.43 -1.26 -12.31
N THR A 42 -1.69 -2.09 -13.01
CA THR A 42 -2.00 -3.52 -13.09
C THR A 42 -1.63 -4.24 -11.79
N HIS A 43 -2.22 -5.41 -11.56
CA HIS A 43 -1.88 -6.19 -10.38
C HIS A 43 -0.40 -6.61 -10.38
N GLU A 44 0.14 -6.95 -11.55
CA GLU A 44 1.54 -7.31 -11.75
C GLU A 44 2.45 -6.14 -11.39
N GLU A 45 2.15 -4.93 -11.87
CA GLU A 45 2.92 -3.73 -11.51
C GLU A 45 2.94 -3.49 -10.00
N LEU A 46 1.81 -3.70 -9.32
CA LEU A 46 1.73 -3.62 -7.86
C LEU A 46 2.58 -4.70 -7.17
N GLU A 47 2.54 -5.94 -7.67
CA GLU A 47 3.37 -7.03 -7.15
C GLU A 47 4.86 -6.77 -7.36
N GLY A 48 5.25 -6.21 -8.51
CA GLY A 48 6.62 -5.82 -8.82
C GLY A 48 7.13 -4.74 -7.89
N ALA A 49 6.32 -3.71 -7.65
CA ALA A 49 6.63 -2.66 -6.69
C ALA A 49 6.78 -3.21 -5.26
N ARG A 50 5.90 -4.14 -4.85
CA ARG A 50 6.00 -4.80 -3.54
C ARG A 50 7.26 -5.65 -3.42
N ALA A 51 7.63 -6.38 -4.46
CA ALA A 51 8.86 -7.17 -4.49
C ALA A 51 10.10 -6.27 -4.37
N LEU A 52 10.15 -5.17 -5.12
CA LEU A 52 11.24 -4.19 -5.01
C LEU A 52 11.32 -3.58 -3.61
N ALA A 53 10.19 -3.20 -3.00
CA ALA A 53 10.17 -2.69 -1.63
C ALA A 53 10.76 -3.69 -0.62
N LYS A 54 10.44 -4.99 -0.77
CA LYS A 54 11.04 -6.05 0.06
C LYS A 54 12.53 -6.22 -0.19
N ALA A 55 12.98 -6.17 -1.45
CA ALA A 55 14.40 -6.26 -1.79
C ALA A 55 15.19 -5.12 -1.13
N ARG A 56 14.66 -3.89 -1.15
CA ARG A 56 15.27 -2.73 -0.46
C ARG A 56 15.38 -2.95 1.03
N TRP A 57 14.33 -3.44 1.68
CA TRP A 57 14.34 -3.72 3.12
C TRP A 57 15.37 -4.79 3.48
N CYS A 58 15.42 -5.89 2.72
CA CYS A 58 16.41 -6.94 2.94
C CYS A 58 17.85 -6.45 2.74
N ALA A 59 18.08 -5.53 1.80
CA ALA A 59 19.39 -4.93 1.60
C ALA A 59 19.85 -4.10 2.80
N GLN A 60 18.93 -3.43 3.51
CA GLN A 60 19.26 -2.66 4.72
C GLN A 60 19.79 -3.53 5.86
N ILE A 61 19.32 -4.78 5.94
CA ILE A 61 19.75 -5.75 6.95
C ILE A 61 20.76 -6.77 6.42
N SER A 62 21.30 -6.55 5.21
CA SER A 62 22.29 -7.42 4.56
C SER A 62 21.83 -8.88 4.36
N GLU A 63 20.52 -9.10 4.25
CA GLU A 63 19.94 -10.42 3.94
C GLU A 63 19.99 -10.67 2.43
N TRP A 64 21.19 -10.95 1.91
CA TRP A 64 21.45 -10.98 0.46
C TRP A 64 20.65 -12.05 -0.30
N GLY A 65 20.34 -13.19 0.32
CA GLY A 65 19.46 -14.19 -0.27
C GLY A 65 18.02 -13.68 -0.44
N CYS A 66 17.52 -12.89 0.50
CA CYS A 66 16.22 -12.23 0.37
C CYS A 66 16.23 -11.16 -0.73
N VAL A 67 17.31 -10.38 -0.82
CA VAL A 67 17.49 -9.37 -1.89
C VAL A 67 17.43 -10.04 -3.26
N GLU A 68 18.20 -11.11 -3.47
CA GLU A 68 18.26 -11.83 -4.74
C GLU A 68 16.88 -12.32 -5.18
N GLN A 69 16.14 -12.99 -4.28
CA GLN A 69 14.84 -13.55 -4.61
C GLN A 69 13.82 -12.45 -4.97
N ASN A 70 13.78 -11.36 -4.20
CA ASN A 70 12.79 -10.30 -4.41
C ASN A 70 13.16 -9.40 -5.61
N ALA A 71 14.44 -9.10 -5.81
CA ALA A 71 14.91 -8.34 -6.97
C ALA A 71 14.68 -9.10 -8.28
N SER A 72 14.93 -10.42 -8.29
CA SER A 72 14.64 -11.27 -9.45
C SER A 72 13.15 -11.31 -9.79
N ARG A 73 12.28 -11.39 -8.77
CA ARG A 73 10.82 -11.30 -8.97
C ARG A 73 10.39 -9.94 -9.53
N ALA A 74 10.96 -8.85 -9.03
CA ALA A 74 10.68 -7.52 -9.56
C ALA A 74 11.12 -7.37 -11.02
N LEU A 75 12.27 -7.94 -11.40
CA LEU A 75 12.76 -7.94 -12.79
C LEU A 75 11.95 -8.82 -13.74
N ALA A 76 11.28 -9.86 -13.24
CA ALA A 76 10.37 -10.67 -14.05
C ALA A 76 9.12 -9.88 -14.49
N ILE A 77 8.74 -8.85 -13.72
CA ILE A 77 7.60 -7.98 -13.99
C ILE A 77 8.05 -6.73 -14.77
N ASP A 78 9.12 -6.07 -14.31
CA ASP A 78 9.74 -4.93 -14.98
C ASP A 78 11.23 -5.18 -15.24
N PRO A 79 11.58 -5.77 -16.40
CA PRO A 79 12.98 -6.02 -16.77
C PRO A 79 13.82 -4.73 -16.92
N LYS A 80 13.14 -3.58 -17.13
CA LYS A 80 13.78 -2.28 -17.33
C LYS A 80 14.07 -1.56 -16.01
N ASN A 81 13.60 -2.08 -14.88
CA ASN A 81 13.91 -1.53 -13.56
C ASN A 81 15.41 -1.57 -13.25
N SER A 82 16.07 -0.42 -13.31
CA SER A 82 17.51 -0.31 -13.06
C SER A 82 17.89 -0.60 -11.62
N GLU A 83 17.01 -0.27 -10.67
CA GLU A 83 17.27 -0.48 -9.25
C GLU A 83 17.20 -1.96 -8.88
N SER A 84 16.17 -2.68 -9.33
CA SER A 84 16.09 -4.14 -9.14
C SER A 84 17.34 -4.83 -9.71
N ARG A 85 17.84 -4.40 -10.88
CA ARG A 85 19.09 -4.89 -11.47
C ARG A 85 20.32 -4.60 -10.60
N ALA A 86 20.41 -3.38 -10.05
CA ALA A 86 21.50 -2.99 -9.17
C ALA A 86 21.50 -3.80 -7.86
N LEU A 87 20.33 -3.97 -7.23
CA LEU A 87 20.15 -4.78 -6.02
C LEU A 87 20.50 -6.24 -6.27
N LEU A 88 20.08 -6.82 -7.40
CA LEU A 88 20.45 -8.18 -7.77
C LEU A 88 21.97 -8.33 -7.94
N GLY A 89 22.61 -7.37 -8.61
CA GLY A 89 24.07 -7.35 -8.75
C GLY A 89 24.80 -7.24 -7.40
N GLN A 90 24.26 -6.47 -6.45
CA GLN A 90 24.80 -6.40 -5.08
C GLN A 90 24.62 -7.74 -4.36
N ALA A 91 23.43 -8.34 -4.42
CA ALA A 91 23.15 -9.62 -3.78
C ALA A 91 24.12 -10.72 -4.24
N ILE A 92 24.33 -10.85 -5.56
CA ILE A 92 25.26 -11.84 -6.14
C ILE A 92 26.68 -11.63 -5.62
N ARG A 93 27.15 -10.39 -5.50
CA ARG A 93 28.51 -10.09 -5.00
C ARG A 93 28.69 -10.35 -3.50
N ASN A 94 27.63 -10.31 -2.71
CA ASN A 94 27.69 -10.40 -1.25
C ASN A 94 27.15 -11.74 -0.71
N ARG A 95 26.91 -12.74 -1.57
CA ARG A 95 26.39 -14.06 -1.18
C ARG A 95 27.46 -15.02 -0.61
N LEU A 96 28.70 -14.55 -0.50
CA LEU A 96 29.88 -15.32 -0.07
C LEU A 96 29.93 -15.51 1.45
#